data_AF-A3EXY9-F1
#
_entry.id   AF-A3EXY9-F1
#
_cell.length_a   1.000
_cell.length_b   1.000
_cell.length_c   1.000
_cell.angle_alpha   90.00
_cell.angle_beta   90.00
_cell.angle_gamma   90.00
#
_symmetry.space_group_name_H-M   'P 1'
#
loop_
_entity.id
_entity.type
_entity.pdbx_description
1 polymer ?
#
loop_
_entity_poly.entity_id
_entity_poly.type
_entity_poly.pdbx_seq_one_letter_code
_entity_poly.pdbx_strand_id
1 'polypeptide(L)'
;RFKELEEQKVHEDLSADNQKPGTTKAEMNYLTEPYSFPDDIGSNNSGYYTLQAVLTHKGRSSASGHYVAWVRYKDDSWIKCDDSDISPVSADEILKLSGGGDWHCAYVLLYGPKLLKIPKQGDGK
;
A
#
# COMPACT_ATOMS: atom_id res chain seq x y z
N ARG A 1 -12.12 -15.62 19.61
CA ARG A 1 -10.97 -16.46 20.02
C ARG A 1 -10.10 -16.93 18.85
N PHE A 2 -10.56 -17.77 17.91
CA PHE A 2 -9.72 -18.20 16.77
C PHE A 2 -9.38 -17.04 15.83
N LYS A 3 -10.38 -16.26 15.42
CA LYS A 3 -10.21 -15.07 14.57
C LYS A 3 -9.23 -14.04 15.15
N GLU A 4 -9.33 -13.76 16.45
CA GLU A 4 -8.44 -12.81 17.14
C GLU A 4 -6.97 -13.27 17.13
N LEU A 5 -6.73 -14.59 17.23
CA LEU A 5 -5.37 -15.15 17.17
C LEU A 5 -4.78 -15.06 15.75
N GLU A 6 -5.62 -15.23 14.73
CA GLU A 6 -5.19 -15.08 13.32
C GLU A 6 -4.89 -13.62 12.99
N GLU A 7 -5.77 -12.69 13.40
CA GLU A 7 -5.53 -11.24 13.28
C GLU A 7 -4.25 -10.81 14.02
N GLN A 8 -4.04 -11.33 15.22
CA GLN A 8 -2.84 -11.07 16.00
C GLN A 8 -1.59 -11.61 15.31
N LYS A 9 -1.65 -12.82 14.73
CA LYS A 9 -0.54 -13.41 13.98
C LYS A 9 -0.20 -12.60 12.73
N VAL A 10 -1.18 -12.16 11.95
CA VAL A 10 -0.95 -11.29 10.78
C VAL A 10 -0.28 -9.98 11.21
N HIS A 11 -0.73 -9.38 12.31
CA HIS A 11 -0.10 -8.19 12.87
C HIS A 11 1.35 -8.47 13.32
N GLU A 12 1.61 -9.60 13.97
CA GLU A 12 2.95 -10.02 14.37
C GLU A 12 3.86 -10.21 13.16
N ASP A 13 3.41 -10.92 12.12
CA ASP A 13 4.17 -11.14 10.88
C ASP A 13 4.49 -9.82 10.15
N LEU A 14 3.52 -8.89 10.06
CA LEU A 14 3.72 -7.54 9.52
C LEU A 14 4.67 -6.67 10.37
N SER A 15 4.75 -6.94 11.68
CA SER A 15 5.63 -6.21 12.60
C SER A 15 7.05 -6.79 12.65
N ALA A 16 7.20 -8.10 12.43
CA ALA A 16 8.47 -8.81 12.42
C ALA A 16 9.32 -8.41 11.20
N ASP A 17 8.69 -8.25 10.04
CA ASP A 17 9.35 -7.73 8.83
C ASP A 17 9.75 -6.24 8.97
N ASN A 18 9.15 -5.54 9.93
CA ASN A 18 9.35 -4.12 10.24
C ASN A 18 10.39 -3.84 11.34
N GLN A 19 11.21 -4.81 11.77
CA GLN A 19 12.29 -4.54 12.72
C GLN A 19 13.48 -3.79 12.08
N LYS A 20 13.26 -2.51 11.79
CA LYS A 20 14.29 -1.46 11.83
C LYS A 20 13.93 -0.45 12.93
N PRO A 21 14.93 0.17 13.58
CA PRO A 21 14.75 0.93 14.80
C PRO A 21 13.95 2.20 14.53
N GLY A 22 13.15 2.60 15.54
CA GLY A 22 12.20 3.70 15.46
C GLY A 22 12.75 5.01 14.90
N THR A 23 11.81 5.84 14.43
CA THR A 23 11.95 7.23 13.96
C THR A 23 13.39 7.73 13.98
N THR A 24 14.12 7.42 12.91
CA THR A 24 15.50 7.88 12.78
C THR A 24 15.50 9.41 12.77
N LYS A 25 16.53 10.04 13.36
CA LYS A 25 16.73 11.52 13.36
C LYS A 25 16.57 12.16 11.97
N ALA A 26 16.70 11.37 10.90
CA ALA A 26 16.49 11.78 9.53
C ALA A 26 15.04 12.18 9.20
N GLU A 27 14.01 11.52 9.77
CA GLU A 27 12.61 11.85 9.46
C GLU A 27 12.14 13.16 10.09
N MET A 28 12.72 13.55 11.22
CA MET A 28 12.41 14.83 11.90
C MET A 28 12.81 16.07 11.09
N ASN A 29 13.68 15.90 10.10
CA ASN A 29 14.21 16.96 9.24
C ASN A 29 13.37 17.22 7.99
N TYR A 30 12.25 16.51 7.79
CA TYR A 30 11.38 16.73 6.63
C TYR A 30 9.97 17.09 7.08
N LEU A 31 9.31 17.96 6.33
CA LEU A 31 7.88 18.25 6.43
C LEU A 31 7.17 17.59 5.26
N THR A 32 5.96 17.08 5.51
CA THR A 32 5.08 16.61 4.44
C THR A 32 4.30 17.80 3.91
N GLU A 33 4.45 18.10 2.63
CA GLU A 33 3.66 19.12 1.96
C GLU A 33 2.22 18.61 1.75
N PRO A 34 1.19 19.46 1.95
CA PRO A 34 -0.17 19.11 1.54
C PRO A 34 -0.20 18.70 0.06
N TYR A 35 -0.91 17.62 -0.26
CA TYR A 35 -1.00 17.14 -1.64
C TYR A 35 -2.07 17.84 -2.48
N SER A 36 -2.95 18.61 -1.85
CA SER A 36 -4.03 19.34 -2.52
C SER A 36 -3.76 20.84 -2.54
N PHE A 37 -4.28 21.54 -3.55
CA PHE A 37 -4.29 23.00 -3.55
C PHE A 37 -5.22 23.56 -2.45
N PRO A 38 -4.92 24.73 -1.85
CA PRO A 38 -5.76 25.32 -0.81
C PRO A 38 -7.20 25.63 -1.25
N ASP A 39 -7.39 25.91 -2.54
CA ASP A 39 -8.66 26.24 -3.18
C ASP A 39 -9.34 25.05 -3.88
N ASP A 40 -8.67 23.89 -3.95
CA ASP A 40 -9.19 22.66 -4.57
C ASP A 40 -8.85 21.42 -3.71
N ILE A 41 -9.64 21.22 -2.65
CA ILE A 41 -9.45 20.13 -1.69
C ILE A 41 -9.72 18.79 -2.37
N GLY A 42 -8.76 17.86 -2.27
CA GLY A 42 -8.82 16.55 -2.92
C GLY A 42 -8.14 16.49 -4.28
N SER A 43 -7.68 17.63 -4.81
CA SER A 43 -6.76 17.66 -5.96
C SER A 43 -5.41 17.03 -5.63
N ASN A 44 -4.63 16.74 -6.68
CA ASN A 44 -3.23 16.33 -6.55
C ASN A 44 -2.35 17.39 -7.22
N ASN A 45 -1.63 18.16 -6.40
CA ASN A 45 -0.79 19.27 -6.84
C ASN A 45 0.53 18.85 -7.48
N SER A 46 0.98 17.61 -7.22
CA SER A 46 2.28 17.11 -7.66
C SER A 46 2.22 16.30 -8.96
N GLY A 47 1.03 15.80 -9.31
CA GLY A 47 0.83 14.83 -10.39
C GLY A 47 1.41 13.45 -10.11
N TYR A 48 2.09 13.23 -8.98
CA TYR A 48 2.64 11.95 -8.59
C TYR A 48 1.64 11.15 -7.76
N TYR A 49 1.57 9.85 -8.05
CA TYR A 49 0.69 8.93 -7.36
C TYR A 49 1.46 7.75 -6.79
N THR A 50 0.93 7.20 -5.71
CA THR A 50 1.41 5.97 -5.07
C THR A 50 0.30 4.94 -5.13
N LEU A 51 0.62 3.74 -5.61
CA LEU A 51 -0.35 2.65 -5.63
C LEU A 51 -0.70 2.26 -4.18
N GLN A 52 -1.99 2.24 -3.87
CA GLN A 52 -2.51 1.96 -2.53
C GLN A 52 -3.25 0.63 -2.47
N ALA A 53 -3.94 0.24 -3.54
CA ALA A 53 -4.58 -1.06 -3.61
C ALA A 53 -4.69 -1.57 -5.05
N VAL A 54 -4.79 -2.88 -5.19
CA VAL A 54 -5.04 -3.60 -6.45
C VAL A 54 -6.21 -4.53 -6.22
N LEU A 55 -7.22 -4.48 -7.08
CA LEU A 55 -8.22 -5.53 -7.20
C LEU A 55 -7.83 -6.42 -8.37
N THR A 56 -7.66 -7.70 -8.13
CA THR A 56 -7.36 -8.66 -9.19
C THR A 56 -8.54 -9.57 -9.47
N HIS A 57 -8.61 -10.06 -10.70
CA HIS A 57 -9.49 -11.16 -11.10
C HIS A 57 -8.64 -12.38 -11.45
N LYS A 58 -9.07 -13.54 -10.98
CA LYS A 58 -8.47 -14.85 -11.29
C LYS A 58 -9.50 -15.70 -12.01
N GLY A 59 -9.26 -15.95 -13.29
CA GLY A 59 -10.10 -16.82 -14.11
C GLY A 59 -9.98 -16.49 -15.60
N ARG A 60 -10.24 -17.48 -16.46
CA ARG A 60 -10.21 -17.30 -17.93
C ARG A 60 -11.49 -16.74 -18.52
N SER A 61 -12.56 -16.70 -17.72
CA SER A 61 -13.90 -16.27 -18.14
C SER A 61 -14.26 -14.97 -17.43
N SER A 62 -14.95 -14.08 -18.13
CA SER A 62 -15.50 -12.85 -17.54
C SER A 62 -16.78 -13.07 -16.73
N ALA A 63 -17.45 -14.21 -16.93
CA ALA A 63 -18.71 -14.55 -16.24
C ALA A 63 -18.49 -15.40 -14.98
N SER A 64 -17.24 -15.75 -14.65
CA SER A 64 -16.86 -16.54 -13.48
C SER A 64 -15.45 -16.16 -13.04
N GLY A 65 -14.93 -16.79 -12.00
CA GLY A 65 -13.60 -16.52 -11.46
C GLY A 65 -13.67 -16.05 -10.01
N HIS A 66 -12.58 -15.45 -9.55
CA HIS A 66 -12.42 -15.05 -8.15
C HIS A 66 -11.76 -13.68 -8.04
N TYR A 67 -12.30 -12.80 -7.20
CA TYR A 67 -11.73 -11.48 -6.95
C TYR A 67 -10.94 -11.49 -5.66
N VAL A 68 -9.74 -10.91 -5.71
CA VAL A 68 -8.87 -10.78 -4.53
C VAL A 68 -8.38 -9.35 -4.45
N ALA A 69 -8.44 -8.76 -3.25
CA ALA A 69 -7.93 -7.43 -2.99
C ALA A 69 -6.51 -7.51 -2.44
N TRP A 70 -5.65 -6.59 -2.85
CA TRP A 70 -4.28 -6.45 -2.39
C TRP A 70 -4.11 -5.01 -1.93
N VAL A 71 -3.84 -4.80 -0.65
CA VAL A 71 -3.85 -3.47 -0.03
C VAL A 71 -2.47 -3.18 0.50
N ARG A 72 -1.95 -2.00 0.14
CA ARG A 72 -0.68 -1.51 0.66
C ARG A 72 -0.85 -1.19 2.14
N TYR A 73 0.07 -1.72 2.92
CA TYR A 73 0.26 -1.41 4.33
C TYR A 73 1.52 -0.54 4.51
N LYS A 74 1.89 -0.27 5.77
CA LYS A 74 3.00 0.64 6.11
C LYS A 74 4.31 0.22 5.43
N ASP A 75 5.14 1.20 5.08
CA ASP A 75 6.52 0.98 4.59
C ASP A 75 6.66 0.02 3.40
N ASP A 76 5.69 0.06 2.47
CA ASP A 76 5.66 -0.77 1.25
C ASP A 76 5.48 -2.28 1.51
N SER A 77 5.04 -2.65 2.71
CA SER A 77 4.44 -3.96 2.96
C SER A 77 3.05 -4.03 2.34
N TRP A 78 2.58 -5.22 2.00
CA TRP A 78 1.29 -5.43 1.38
C TRP A 78 0.53 -6.57 2.05
N ILE A 79 -0.79 -6.53 1.92
CA ILE A 79 -1.69 -7.53 2.48
C ILE A 79 -2.57 -8.03 1.35
N LYS A 80 -2.61 -9.35 1.18
CA LYS A 80 -3.56 -10.04 0.32
C LYS A 80 -4.80 -10.35 1.16
N CYS A 81 -5.95 -9.89 0.69
CA CYS A 81 -7.26 -10.13 1.28
C CYS A 81 -8.06 -11.03 0.32
N ASP A 82 -8.04 -12.33 0.60
CA ASP A 82 -8.71 -13.40 -0.16
C ASP A 82 -9.92 -13.89 0.65
N ASP A 83 -11.03 -13.16 0.56
CA ASP A 83 -12.22 -13.35 1.39
C ASP A 83 -11.91 -13.37 2.91
N SER A 84 -11.98 -14.54 3.55
CA SER A 84 -11.66 -14.73 4.96
C SER A 84 -10.16 -14.89 5.22
N ASP A 85 -9.38 -15.17 4.18
CA ASP A 85 -7.96 -15.48 4.29
C ASP A 85 -7.13 -14.22 4.03
N ILE A 86 -6.53 -13.69 5.09
CA ILE A 86 -5.72 -12.47 5.07
C ILE A 86 -4.26 -12.86 5.29
N SER A 87 -3.38 -12.48 4.37
CA SER A 87 -1.96 -12.82 4.46
C SER A 87 -1.04 -11.66 4.06
N PRO A 88 0.08 -11.44 4.75
CA PRO A 88 1.10 -10.50 4.30
C PRO A 88 1.74 -10.97 2.99
N VAL A 89 2.09 -10.04 2.12
CA VAL A 89 2.76 -10.27 0.83
C VAL A 89 3.77 -9.17 0.53
N SER A 90 4.75 -9.48 -0.31
CA SER A 90 5.80 -8.54 -0.67
C SER A 90 5.38 -7.61 -1.83
N ALA A 91 6.02 -6.44 -1.95
CA ALA A 91 5.81 -5.55 -3.09
C ALA A 91 6.15 -6.21 -4.45
N ASP A 92 7.12 -7.13 -4.46
CA ASP A 92 7.48 -7.89 -5.67
C ASP A 92 6.33 -8.80 -6.15
N GLU A 93 5.52 -9.33 -5.24
CA GLU A 93 4.32 -10.10 -5.60
C GLU A 93 3.24 -9.23 -6.22
N ILE A 94 3.14 -7.98 -5.80
CA ILE A 94 2.20 -7.01 -6.37
C ILE A 94 2.56 -6.69 -7.82
N LEU A 95 3.86 -6.58 -8.13
CA LEU A 95 4.33 -6.36 -9.51
C LEU A 95 4.02 -7.56 -10.43
N LYS A 96 3.95 -8.78 -9.88
CA LYS A 96 3.55 -9.99 -10.61
C LYS A 96 2.06 -10.03 -10.95
N LEU A 97 1.24 -9.11 -10.42
CA LEU A 97 -0.18 -8.99 -10.76
C LEU A 97 -0.41 -8.29 -12.13
N SER A 98 0.65 -7.94 -12.85
CA SER A 98 0.60 -7.34 -14.19
C SER A 98 -0.05 -8.22 -15.26
N GLY A 99 -0.26 -9.52 -14.98
CA GLY A 99 -0.97 -10.46 -15.84
C GLY A 99 -0.06 -11.23 -16.81
N GLY A 100 -0.66 -11.93 -17.78
CA GLY A 100 0.06 -12.68 -18.83
C GLY A 100 -0.07 -14.22 -18.76
N GLY A 101 -0.91 -14.76 -17.88
CA GLY A 101 -1.17 -16.20 -17.77
C GLY A 101 -2.41 -16.51 -16.92
N ASP A 102 -2.52 -17.73 -16.37
CA ASP A 102 -3.63 -18.15 -15.49
C ASP A 102 -3.52 -17.61 -14.05
N TRP A 103 -2.59 -16.69 -13.82
CA TRP A 103 -2.38 -16.05 -12.52
C TRP A 103 -3.38 -14.89 -12.31
N HIS A 104 -3.37 -14.30 -11.11
CA HIS A 104 -4.11 -13.09 -10.84
C HIS A 104 -3.73 -11.98 -11.83
N CYS A 105 -4.73 -11.35 -12.44
CA CYS A 105 -4.55 -10.21 -13.32
C CYS A 105 -5.14 -8.96 -12.67
N ALA A 106 -4.35 -7.89 -12.63
CA ALA A 106 -4.82 -6.58 -12.16
C ALA A 106 -6.02 -6.13 -13.00
N TYR A 107 -7.11 -5.83 -12.29
CA TYR A 107 -8.36 -5.39 -12.90
C TYR A 107 -8.64 -3.93 -12.55
N VAL A 108 -8.50 -3.55 -11.28
CA VAL A 108 -8.60 -2.16 -10.83
C VAL A 108 -7.35 -1.79 -10.04
N LEU A 109 -6.74 -0.65 -10.37
CA LEU A 109 -5.64 -0.06 -9.63
C LEU A 109 -6.12 1.19 -8.90
N LEU A 110 -6.00 1.20 -7.58
CA LEU A 110 -6.30 2.37 -6.76
C LEU A 110 -5.01 3.11 -6.43
N TYR A 111 -4.92 4.32 -6.95
CA TYR A 111 -3.81 5.23 -6.72
C TYR A 111 -4.23 6.38 -5.80
N GLY A 112 -3.38 6.70 -4.83
CA GLY A 112 -3.52 7.89 -3.98
C GLY A 112 -2.40 8.89 -4.24
N PRO A 113 -2.52 10.13 -3.72
CA PRO A 113 -1.48 11.15 -3.88
C PRO A 113 -0.17 10.71 -3.22
N LYS A 114 0.95 10.97 -3.89
CA LYS A 114 2.28 10.73 -3.29
C LYS A 114 2.62 11.88 -2.34
N LEU A 115 2.81 11.57 -1.06
CA LEU A 115 3.23 12.55 -0.06
C LEU A 115 4.70 12.92 -0.28
N LEU A 116 4.95 14.18 -0.64
CA LEU A 116 6.30 14.70 -0.84
C LEU A 116 6.89 15.18 0.49
N LYS A 117 8.11 14.72 0.78
CA LYS A 117 8.90 15.14 1.94
C LYS A 117 9.83 16.27 1.51
N ILE A 118 9.59 17.49 1.99
CA ILE A 118 10.47 18.64 1.79
C ILE A 118 11.42 18.80 2.98
N PRO A 119 12.71 19.14 2.77
CA PRO A 119 13.60 19.44 3.88
C PRO A 119 13.03 20.60 4.70
N LYS A 120 12.99 20.47 6.03
CA LYS A 120 12.81 21.61 6.92
C LYS A 120 13.97 22.57 6.65
N GLN A 121 13.68 23.75 6.11
CA GLN A 121 14.65 24.83 6.10
C GLN A 121 15.13 24.99 7.54
N GLY A 122 16.43 24.80 7.76
CA GLY A 122 17.04 25.17 9.03
C GLY A 122 16.83 26.66 9.22
N ASP A 123 16.37 27.06 10.41
CA ASP A 123 16.25 28.45 10.80
C ASP A 123 17.57 29.16 10.45
N GLY A 124 17.52 29.98 9.39
CA GLY A 124 18.63 30.82 9.01
C GLY A 124 18.89 31.81 10.14
N LYS A 125 19.97 31.59 10.87
CA LYS A 125 20.67 32.62 11.64
C LYS A 125 21.89 33.07 10.85
#